data_AF-A0A7S2LIS2-F1
#
_entry.id   AF-A0A7S2LIS2-F1
#
_cell.length_a   1.000
_cell.length_b   1.000
_cell.length_c   1.000
_cell.angle_alpha   90.00
_cell.angle_beta   90.00
_cell.angle_gamma   90.00
#
_symmetry.space_group_name_H-M   'P 1'
#
loop_
_entity.id
_entity.type
_entity.pdbx_description
1 polymer ?
#
loop_
_entity_poly.entity_id
_entity_poly.type
_entity_poly.pdbx_seq_one_letter_code
_entity_poly.pdbx_strand_id
1 'polypeptide(L)'
;DINTYNVTIDKSNGCEAEDLSVTLVWIEEGSNPGCQNCVLNDLDLSVSFRGQTYYPNGQKSPDRTNIVERVVINGVQGGETATISVNAYNLAWKSQQYALVATGCFGGVANTLQGESVFDSDESLKRRQIIIISVCVSIGVLLIACVAYFFIRRRKARSGGGISNDFNEGEFEESA
;
A
#
# COMPACT_ATOMS: atom_id res chain seq x y z
N ASP A 1 6.63 -29.68 5.46
CA ASP A 1 7.10 -28.31 5.72
C ASP A 1 5.92 -27.41 6.03
N ILE A 2 6.09 -26.45 6.94
CA ILE A 2 5.04 -25.52 7.36
C ILE A 2 5.45 -24.07 7.09
N ASN A 3 4.59 -23.33 6.41
CA ASN A 3 4.71 -21.89 6.25
C ASN A 3 3.76 -21.20 7.23
N THR A 4 4.26 -20.18 7.93
CA THR A 4 3.50 -19.47 8.97
C THR A 4 3.47 -17.97 8.67
N TYR A 5 2.27 -17.39 8.77
CA TYR A 5 1.99 -15.99 8.56
C TYR A 5 1.27 -15.42 9.79
N ASN A 6 1.77 -14.32 10.34
CA ASN A 6 1.07 -13.61 11.40
C ASN A 6 0.41 -12.36 10.84
N VAL A 7 -0.90 -12.25 11.06
CA VAL A 7 -1.69 -11.09 10.66
C VAL A 7 -2.30 -10.45 11.90
N THR A 8 -2.13 -9.13 12.04
CA THR A 8 -2.73 -8.37 13.14
C THR A 8 -3.88 -7.54 12.60
N ILE A 9 -5.03 -7.67 13.26
CA ILE A 9 -6.24 -6.94 12.93
C ILE A 9 -6.07 -5.48 13.37
N ASP A 10 -6.25 -4.54 12.45
CA ASP A 10 -6.17 -3.11 12.72
C ASP A 10 -7.38 -2.38 12.18
N LYS A 11 -8.25 -1.95 13.09
CA LYS A 11 -9.45 -1.16 12.81
C LYS A 11 -9.23 0.35 12.99
N SER A 12 -8.02 0.80 13.34
CA SER A 12 -7.74 2.20 13.71
C SER A 12 -7.91 3.20 12.55
N ASN A 13 -7.85 2.72 11.30
CA ASN A 13 -7.99 3.52 10.09
C ASN A 13 -9.44 3.62 9.56
N GLY A 14 -10.44 3.20 10.35
CA GLY A 14 -11.86 3.21 9.95
C GLY A 14 -12.28 2.01 9.11
N CYS A 15 -11.50 0.93 9.10
CA CYS A 15 -11.94 -0.35 8.54
C CYS A 15 -13.02 -0.99 9.41
N GLU A 16 -14.14 -1.38 8.78
CA GLU A 16 -15.33 -1.95 9.43
C GLU A 16 -15.54 -3.44 9.12
N ALA A 17 -14.54 -4.15 8.56
CA ALA A 17 -14.66 -5.58 8.35
C ALA A 17 -14.81 -6.32 9.70
N GLU A 18 -15.85 -7.14 9.80
CA GLU A 18 -16.18 -7.89 11.02
C GLU A 18 -15.57 -9.29 11.05
N ASP A 19 -14.97 -9.71 9.95
CA ASP A 19 -14.36 -11.01 9.78
C ASP A 19 -12.90 -10.97 9.31
N LEU A 20 -12.18 -12.02 9.67
CA LEU A 20 -10.94 -12.43 9.01
C LEU A 20 -11.28 -13.63 8.13
N SER A 21 -11.07 -13.50 6.83
CA SER A 21 -11.16 -14.62 5.89
C SER A 21 -9.80 -14.94 5.31
N VAL A 22 -9.44 -16.22 5.30
CA VAL A 22 -8.19 -16.72 4.77
C VAL A 22 -8.52 -17.82 3.78
N THR A 23 -8.09 -17.66 2.53
CA THR A 23 -8.31 -18.61 1.45
C THR A 23 -6.98 -19.07 0.90
N LEU A 24 -6.75 -20.38 0.94
CA LEU A 24 -5.64 -21.08 0.30
C LEU A 24 -6.15 -21.71 -0.99
N VAL A 25 -5.36 -21.59 -2.06
CA VAL A 25 -5.61 -22.28 -3.33
C VAL A 25 -4.30 -22.76 -3.93
N TRP A 26 -4.31 -23.95 -4.50
CA TRP A 26 -3.23 -24.44 -5.35
C TRP A 26 -3.79 -25.04 -6.63
N ILE A 27 -2.93 -25.10 -7.65
CA ILE A 27 -3.24 -25.77 -8.90
C ILE A 27 -2.67 -27.18 -8.79
N GLU A 28 -3.49 -28.16 -9.15
CA GLU A 28 -3.11 -29.56 -9.19
C GLU A 28 -3.08 -30.07 -10.62
N GLU A 29 -2.18 -31.02 -10.89
CA GLU A 29 -2.18 -31.71 -12.18
C GLU A 29 -3.38 -32.66 -12.28
N GLY A 30 -3.77 -32.99 -13.51
CA GLY A 30 -4.85 -33.94 -13.74
C GLY A 30 -4.53 -35.30 -13.14
N SER A 31 -5.46 -35.84 -12.34
CA SER A 31 -5.34 -37.19 -11.79
C SER A 31 -5.80 -38.26 -12.79
N ASN A 32 -5.61 -39.54 -12.43
CA ASN A 32 -6.03 -40.66 -13.26
C ASN A 32 -7.56 -40.65 -13.50
N PRO A 33 -8.01 -40.94 -14.75
CA PRO A 33 -9.43 -41.08 -15.05
C PRO A 33 -10.11 -42.11 -14.13
N GLY A 34 -11.21 -41.71 -13.49
CA GLY A 34 -12.00 -42.58 -12.60
C GLY A 34 -11.61 -42.52 -11.12
N CYS A 35 -10.60 -41.75 -10.74
CA CYS A 35 -10.32 -41.48 -9.34
C CYS A 35 -11.42 -40.59 -8.73
N GLN A 36 -11.90 -40.94 -7.53
CA GLN A 36 -13.00 -40.24 -6.86
C GLN A 36 -12.54 -39.22 -5.81
N ASN A 37 -11.32 -39.34 -5.27
CA ASN A 37 -10.71 -38.43 -4.29
C ASN A 37 -9.22 -38.29 -4.62
N CYS A 38 -8.85 -37.28 -5.38
CA CYS A 38 -7.60 -37.29 -6.12
C CYS A 38 -6.70 -36.12 -5.82
N VAL A 39 -6.77 -35.57 -4.62
CA VAL A 39 -5.81 -34.58 -4.16
C VAL A 39 -4.44 -35.26 -4.10
N LEU A 40 -3.63 -35.04 -5.13
CA LEU A 40 -2.26 -35.54 -5.27
C LEU A 40 -1.33 -34.81 -4.31
N ASN A 41 -1.53 -33.49 -4.17
CA ASN A 41 -0.82 -32.66 -3.21
C ASN A 41 -1.80 -32.12 -2.18
N ASP A 42 -1.64 -32.60 -0.96
CA ASP A 42 -2.47 -32.26 0.19
C ASP A 42 -1.77 -31.15 0.97
N LEU A 43 -2.34 -29.95 0.87
CA LEU A 43 -1.95 -28.78 1.65
C LEU A 43 -3.03 -28.49 2.69
N ASP A 44 -2.59 -28.22 3.92
CA ASP A 44 -3.50 -27.97 5.05
C ASP A 44 -3.42 -26.51 5.48
N LEU A 45 -4.53 -25.80 5.38
CA LEU A 45 -4.76 -24.51 5.98
C LEU A 45 -5.26 -24.69 7.42
N SER A 46 -4.64 -23.98 8.34
CA SER A 46 -5.22 -23.77 9.67
C SER A 46 -4.96 -22.35 10.15
N VAL A 47 -5.85 -21.83 11.00
CA VAL A 47 -5.69 -20.51 11.60
C VAL A 47 -5.80 -20.63 13.11
N SER A 48 -4.74 -20.30 13.84
CA SER A 48 -4.76 -20.16 15.28
C SER A 48 -5.17 -18.73 15.66
N PHE A 49 -6.24 -18.60 16.44
CA PHE A 49 -6.78 -17.32 16.86
C PHE A 49 -7.46 -17.45 18.22
N ARG A 50 -7.15 -16.54 19.16
CA ARG A 50 -7.66 -16.57 20.55
C ARG A 50 -7.45 -17.94 21.25
N GLY A 51 -6.33 -18.60 20.98
CA GLY A 51 -6.00 -19.91 21.54
C GLY A 51 -6.79 -21.09 20.95
N GLN A 52 -7.56 -20.88 19.89
CA GLN A 52 -8.30 -21.93 19.17
C GLN A 52 -7.77 -22.08 17.74
N THR A 53 -7.74 -23.32 17.25
CA THR A 53 -7.39 -23.62 15.87
C THR A 53 -8.66 -23.80 15.03
N TYR A 54 -8.74 -23.04 13.95
CA TYR A 54 -9.80 -23.11 12.96
C TYR A 54 -9.31 -23.89 11.74
N TYR A 55 -10.16 -24.79 11.25
CA TYR A 55 -9.92 -25.63 10.09
C TYR A 55 -10.79 -25.19 8.91
N PRO A 56 -10.39 -25.51 7.67
CA PRO A 56 -11.00 -24.93 6.49
C PRO A 56 -12.36 -25.57 6.19
N ASN A 57 -13.14 -24.87 5.37
CA ASN A 57 -14.39 -25.36 4.79
C ASN A 57 -15.42 -25.82 5.84
N GLY A 58 -15.37 -25.23 7.04
CA GLY A 58 -16.29 -25.55 8.14
C GLY A 58 -15.99 -26.88 8.85
N GLN A 59 -14.86 -27.51 8.56
CA GLN A 59 -14.46 -28.77 9.16
C GLN A 59 -13.89 -28.59 10.57
N LYS A 60 -13.72 -29.70 11.29
CA LYS A 60 -13.05 -29.76 12.60
C LYS A 60 -11.62 -30.29 12.53
N SER A 61 -11.17 -30.58 11.31
CA SER A 61 -9.88 -31.16 10.96
C SER A 61 -9.48 -30.62 9.59
N PRO A 62 -8.21 -30.80 9.17
CA PRO A 62 -7.79 -30.45 7.81
C PRO A 62 -8.68 -31.09 6.74
N ASP A 63 -8.88 -30.38 5.62
CA ASP A 63 -9.63 -30.90 4.48
C ASP A 63 -8.69 -31.75 3.61
N ARG A 64 -9.18 -32.89 3.11
CA ARG A 64 -8.40 -33.87 2.35
C ARG A 64 -8.85 -34.00 0.91
N THR A 65 -9.81 -33.18 0.51
CA THR A 65 -10.59 -33.39 -0.72
C THR A 65 -10.64 -32.16 -1.62
N ASN A 66 -10.29 -30.98 -1.10
CA ASN A 66 -10.40 -29.73 -1.82
C ASN A 66 -9.03 -29.07 -2.01
N ILE A 67 -8.79 -28.58 -3.23
CA ILE A 67 -7.63 -27.75 -3.58
C ILE A 67 -7.83 -26.25 -3.28
N VAL A 68 -9.01 -25.93 -2.72
CA VAL A 68 -9.38 -24.61 -2.23
C VAL A 68 -9.87 -24.77 -0.81
N GLU A 69 -9.18 -24.13 0.11
CA GLU A 69 -9.45 -24.22 1.53
C GLU A 69 -9.69 -22.81 2.09
N ARG A 70 -10.78 -22.64 2.84
CA ARG A 70 -11.11 -21.33 3.42
C ARG A 70 -11.47 -21.42 4.89
N VAL A 71 -10.87 -20.54 5.68
CA VAL A 71 -11.26 -20.24 7.06
C VAL A 71 -11.91 -18.87 7.12
N VAL A 72 -12.99 -18.74 7.88
CA VAL A 72 -13.65 -17.46 8.19
C VAL A 72 -13.83 -17.37 9.70
N ILE A 73 -13.34 -16.29 10.30
CA ILE A 73 -13.45 -16.01 11.73
C ILE A 73 -14.20 -14.70 11.89
N ASN A 74 -15.37 -14.75 12.53
CA ASN A 74 -16.22 -13.59 12.76
C ASN A 74 -15.91 -12.90 14.09
N GLY A 75 -16.31 -11.64 14.21
CA GLY A 75 -16.23 -10.86 15.44
C GLY A 75 -14.79 -10.51 15.83
N VAL A 76 -13.93 -10.28 14.83
CA VAL A 76 -12.54 -9.86 15.05
C VAL A 76 -12.49 -8.42 15.57
N GLN A 77 -11.59 -8.17 16.51
CA GLN A 77 -11.38 -6.88 17.17
C GLN A 77 -10.01 -6.32 16.82
N GLY A 78 -9.88 -5.00 16.87
CA GLY A 78 -8.59 -4.33 16.65
C GLY A 78 -7.54 -4.76 17.69
N GLY A 79 -6.31 -4.96 17.25
CA GLY A 79 -5.17 -5.39 18.07
C GLY A 79 -5.03 -6.91 18.21
N GLU A 80 -5.97 -7.71 17.72
CA GLU A 80 -5.88 -9.17 17.79
C GLU A 80 -4.98 -9.73 16.69
N THR A 81 -4.26 -10.81 16.98
CA THR A 81 -3.36 -11.47 16.03
C THR A 81 -3.85 -12.88 15.74
N ALA A 82 -3.88 -13.24 14.45
CA ALA A 82 -4.09 -14.59 13.98
C ALA A 82 -2.80 -15.15 13.38
N THR A 83 -2.52 -16.42 13.65
CA THR A 83 -1.41 -17.16 13.04
C THR A 83 -1.98 -18.14 12.02
N ILE A 84 -1.71 -17.88 10.75
CA ILE A 84 -2.11 -18.70 9.62
C ILE A 84 -0.97 -19.68 9.32
N SER A 85 -1.30 -20.96 9.22
CA SER A 85 -0.36 -22.03 8.90
C SER A 85 -0.81 -22.76 7.64
N VAL A 86 0.13 -22.93 6.70
CA VAL A 86 -0.03 -23.79 5.51
C VAL A 86 0.99 -24.92 5.62
N ASN A 87 0.51 -26.15 5.79
CA ASN A 87 1.34 -27.33 5.94
C ASN A 87 1.27 -28.20 4.68
N ALA A 88 2.41 -28.60 4.14
CA ALA A 88 2.46 -29.63 3.10
C ALA A 88 2.35 -31.01 3.75
N TYR A 89 1.12 -31.53 3.88
CA TYR A 89 0.85 -32.82 4.52
C TYR A 89 1.37 -33.98 3.67
N ASN A 90 1.06 -33.96 2.37
CA ASN A 90 1.56 -34.93 1.40
C ASN A 90 1.79 -34.25 0.06
N LEU A 91 2.96 -34.46 -0.55
CA LEU A 91 3.27 -33.95 -1.87
C LEU A 91 3.68 -35.11 -2.78
N ALA A 92 3.03 -35.23 -3.94
CA ALA A 92 3.45 -36.11 -5.02
C ALA A 92 4.78 -35.67 -5.64
N TRP A 93 5.10 -34.36 -5.57
CA TRP A 93 6.36 -33.77 -6.04
C TRP A 93 7.19 -33.16 -4.91
N LYS A 94 8.39 -32.67 -5.23
CA LYS A 94 9.27 -32.03 -4.24
C LYS A 94 8.69 -30.75 -3.64
N SER A 95 7.85 -30.04 -4.38
CA SER A 95 7.23 -28.80 -3.95
C SER A 95 5.90 -28.57 -4.66
N GLN A 96 5.02 -27.80 -4.02
CA GLN A 96 3.76 -27.32 -4.58
C GLN A 96 3.67 -25.81 -4.34
N GLN A 97 3.44 -25.06 -5.41
CA GLN A 97 3.15 -23.63 -5.29
C GLN A 97 1.69 -23.42 -4.91
N TYR A 98 1.42 -22.39 -4.11
CA TYR A 98 0.08 -22.00 -3.74
C TYR A 98 -0.06 -20.48 -3.70
N ALA A 99 -1.30 -20.02 -3.74
CA ALA A 99 -1.66 -18.64 -3.40
C ALA A 99 -2.44 -18.64 -2.09
N LEU A 100 -2.13 -17.67 -1.23
CA LEU A 100 -2.81 -17.44 0.04
C LEU A 100 -3.32 -16.01 0.05
N VAL A 101 -4.62 -15.85 0.24
CA VAL A 101 -5.27 -14.54 0.32
C VAL A 101 -5.93 -14.42 1.68
N ALA A 102 -5.53 -13.40 2.44
CA ALA A 102 -6.20 -13.01 3.67
C ALA A 102 -6.91 -11.67 3.46
N THR A 103 -8.18 -11.60 3.86
CA THR A 103 -9.01 -10.39 3.83
C THR A 103 -9.51 -10.09 5.24
N GLY A 104 -9.52 -8.81 5.59
CA GLY A 104 -9.89 -8.32 6.92
C GLY A 104 -9.34 -6.91 7.11
N CYS A 105 -9.50 -6.38 8.31
CA CYS A 105 -8.90 -5.09 8.66
C CYS A 105 -7.43 -5.27 8.99
N PHE A 106 -6.52 -4.82 8.12
CA PHE A 106 -5.08 -4.89 8.32
C PHE A 106 -4.46 -3.49 8.30
N GLY A 107 -3.50 -3.26 9.18
CA GLY A 107 -2.87 -1.95 9.39
C GLY A 107 -1.81 -1.59 8.37
N GLY A 108 -1.67 -2.41 7.31
CA GLY A 108 -0.76 -2.19 6.20
C GLY A 108 0.65 -1.80 6.65
N VAL A 109 1.33 -2.69 7.38
CA VAL A 109 2.82 -2.80 7.52
C VAL A 109 3.24 -3.84 8.58
N ALA A 110 2.33 -4.30 9.45
CA ALA A 110 2.67 -5.21 10.55
C ALA A 110 2.59 -6.73 10.21
N ASN A 111 2.27 -7.10 8.96
CA ASN A 111 2.14 -8.52 8.61
C ASN A 111 3.52 -9.13 8.38
N THR A 112 3.74 -10.33 8.95
CA THR A 112 5.01 -11.04 8.82
C THR A 112 4.85 -12.41 8.18
N LEU A 113 5.81 -12.77 7.31
CA LEU A 113 6.04 -14.11 6.77
C LEU A 113 7.26 -14.69 7.48
N GLN A 114 7.10 -15.81 8.19
CA GLN A 114 8.20 -16.46 8.92
C GLN A 114 8.97 -15.50 9.87
N GLY A 115 8.31 -14.45 10.36
CA GLY A 115 8.91 -13.44 11.24
C GLY A 115 9.51 -12.22 10.52
N GLU A 116 9.57 -12.22 9.19
CA GLU A 116 10.00 -11.07 8.38
C GLU A 116 8.80 -10.25 7.90
N SER A 117 8.91 -8.92 7.89
CA SER A 117 7.87 -8.03 7.39
C SER A 117 7.64 -8.25 5.89
N VAL A 118 6.39 -8.53 5.51
CA VAL A 118 6.01 -8.70 4.08
C VAL A 118 6.10 -7.37 3.32
N PHE A 119 6.23 -6.25 4.04
CA PHE A 119 6.27 -4.89 3.50
C PHE A 119 7.65 -4.25 3.58
N ASP A 120 8.71 -4.95 4.02
CA ASP A 120 10.06 -4.38 4.08
C ASP A 120 10.61 -4.01 2.69
N SER A 121 10.08 -4.63 1.64
CA SER A 121 10.37 -4.26 0.24
C SER A 121 9.41 -3.22 -0.34
N ASP A 122 8.40 -2.77 0.42
CA ASP A 122 7.43 -1.77 -0.03
C ASP A 122 7.99 -0.33 0.12
N GLU A 123 8.59 0.16 -0.95
CA GLU A 123 9.09 1.54 -1.07
C GLU A 123 7.98 2.57 -1.40
N SER A 124 6.69 2.20 -1.32
CA SER A 124 5.57 3.07 -1.69
C SER A 124 5.51 4.37 -0.87
N LEU A 125 5.78 4.29 0.44
CA LEU A 125 5.82 5.47 1.33
C LEU A 125 6.98 6.41 0.99
N LYS A 126 8.19 5.88 0.73
CA LYS A 126 9.33 6.69 0.28
C LYS A 126 9.05 7.35 -1.07
N ARG A 127 8.46 6.61 -2.02
CA ARG A 127 8.01 7.17 -3.30
C ARG A 127 6.98 8.29 -3.13
N ARG A 128 5.99 8.12 -2.26
CA ARG A 128 5.00 9.17 -1.94
C ARG A 128 5.66 10.43 -1.39
N GLN A 129 6.59 10.28 -0.44
CA GLN A 129 7.32 11.43 0.12
C GLN A 129 8.16 12.15 -0.92
N ILE A 130 8.87 11.42 -1.78
CA ILE A 130 9.67 12.01 -2.88
C ILE A 130 8.78 12.80 -3.84
N ILE A 131 7.61 12.26 -4.22
CA ILE A 131 6.66 12.96 -5.10
C ILE A 131 6.17 14.27 -4.45
N ILE A 132 5.76 14.21 -3.18
CA ILE A 132 5.27 15.40 -2.45
C ILE A 132 6.35 16.48 -2.38
N ILE A 133 7.59 16.11 -2.01
CA ILE A 133 8.71 17.06 -1.93
C ILE A 133 8.99 17.69 -3.30
N SER A 134 9.04 16.90 -4.37
CA SER A 134 9.28 17.38 -5.74
C SER A 134 8.23 18.42 -6.17
N VAL A 135 6.95 18.17 -5.89
CA VAL A 135 5.86 19.10 -6.21
C VAL A 135 5.97 20.38 -5.38
N CYS A 136 6.17 20.27 -4.06
CA CYS A 136 6.28 21.43 -3.17
C CYS A 136 7.45 22.35 -3.52
N VAL A 137 8.62 21.77 -3.84
CA VAL A 137 9.80 22.55 -4.27
C VAL A 137 9.52 23.25 -5.59
N SER A 138 8.94 22.56 -6.56
CA SER A 138 8.60 23.15 -7.87
C SER A 138 7.65 24.34 -7.75
N ILE A 139 6.60 24.20 -6.93
CA ILE A 139 5.65 25.28 -6.64
C ILE A 139 6.34 26.44 -5.90
N GLY A 140 7.18 26.15 -4.90
CA GLY A 140 7.92 27.16 -4.15
C GLY A 140 8.83 28.02 -5.04
N VAL A 141 9.56 27.39 -5.97
CA VAL A 141 10.42 28.11 -6.92
C VAL A 141 9.61 29.01 -7.85
N LEU A 142 8.48 28.52 -8.37
CA LEU A 142 7.57 29.32 -9.21
C LEU A 142 7.04 30.55 -8.47
N LEU A 143 6.63 30.39 -7.21
CA LEU A 143 6.14 31.50 -6.39
C LEU A 143 7.23 32.56 -6.15
N ILE A 144 8.46 32.13 -5.82
CA ILE A 144 9.59 33.06 -5.63
C ILE A 144 9.90 33.81 -6.92
N ALA A 145 9.92 33.13 -8.07
CA ALA A 145 10.15 33.76 -9.36
C ALA A 145 9.05 34.79 -9.70
N CYS A 146 7.78 34.46 -9.46
CA CYS A 146 6.66 35.38 -9.63
C CYS A 146 6.78 36.64 -8.75
N VAL A 147 7.15 36.47 -7.48
CA VAL A 147 7.36 37.58 -6.55
C VAL A 147 8.53 38.46 -7.00
N ALA A 148 9.67 37.86 -7.35
CA ALA A 148 10.83 38.58 -7.84
C ALA A 148 10.51 39.37 -9.13
N TYR A 149 9.80 38.74 -10.07
CA TYR A 149 9.32 39.39 -11.28
C TYR A 149 8.45 40.62 -10.97
N PHE A 150 7.51 40.48 -10.03
CA PHE A 150 6.65 41.58 -9.60
C PHE A 150 7.45 42.74 -8.98
N PHE A 151 8.44 42.45 -8.13
CA PHE A 151 9.32 43.46 -7.53
C PHE A 151 10.19 44.20 -8.57
N ILE A 152 10.77 43.47 -9.53
CA ILE A 152 11.58 44.05 -10.61
C ILE A 152 10.71 44.97 -11.48
N ARG A 153 9.51 44.53 -11.85
CA ARG A 153 8.56 45.33 -12.63
C ARG A 153 8.15 46.61 -11.89
N ARG A 154 7.88 46.53 -10.58
CA ARG A 154 7.56 47.69 -9.74
C ARG A 154 8.69 48.71 -9.67
N ARG A 155 9.95 48.25 -9.59
CA ARG A 155 11.13 49.14 -9.60
C ARG A 155 11.29 49.86 -10.94
N LYS A 156 11.17 49.15 -12.07
CA LYS A 156 11.24 49.78 -13.40
C LYS A 156 10.15 50.84 -13.61
N ALA A 157 8.93 50.59 -13.14
CA ALA A 157 7.84 51.57 -13.22
C ALA A 157 8.09 52.85 -12.40
N ARG A 158 8.90 52.79 -11.34
CA ARG A 158 9.28 53.97 -10.53
C ARG A 158 10.45 54.77 -11.12
N SER A 159 11.35 54.14 -11.88
CA SER A 159 12.50 54.82 -12.51
C SER A 159 12.19 55.47 -13.86
N GLY A 160 11.04 55.19 -14.48
CA GLY A 160 10.64 55.76 -15.78
C GLY A 160 9.83 57.06 -15.74
N GLY A 161 9.72 57.72 -14.57
CA GLY A 161 8.79 58.84 -14.34
C GLY A 161 9.38 60.24 -14.34
N GLY A 162 10.50 60.52 -15.02
CA GLY A 162 11.08 61.87 -15.01
C GLY A 162 11.87 62.25 -16.25
N ILE A 163 11.46 63.38 -16.84
CA ILE A 163 12.17 64.37 -17.68
C ILE A 163 11.50 64.57 -19.05
N SER A 164 10.68 65.63 -19.14
CA SER A 164 10.54 66.46 -20.34
C SER A 164 11.03 67.85 -19.97
N ASN A 165 12.17 68.26 -20.54
CA ASN A 165 12.72 69.61 -20.42
C ASN A 165 11.99 70.55 -21.38
N ASP A 166 11.41 71.63 -20.87
CA ASP A 166 11.20 72.85 -21.65
C ASP A 166 12.04 73.95 -20.97
N PHE A 167 13.17 74.25 -21.61
CA PHE A 167 14.02 75.41 -21.33
C PHE A 167 13.91 76.28 -22.56
N ASN A 168 13.26 77.45 -22.44
CA ASN A 168 13.32 78.48 -23.46
C ASN A 168 13.88 79.74 -22.80
N GLU A 169 15.12 80.06 -23.16
CA GLU A 169 15.84 81.26 -22.76
C GLU A 169 15.15 82.51 -23.30
N GLY A 170 15.10 83.53 -22.45
CA GLY A 170 14.81 84.88 -22.88
C GLY A 170 16.04 85.61 -23.42
N GLU A 171 15.71 86.71 -24.09
CA GLU A 171 16.45 87.97 -24.15
C GLU A 171 17.48 88.19 -25.28
N PHE A 172 17.18 89.14 -26.18
CA PHE A 172 18.15 90.16 -26.63
C PHE A 172 17.45 91.40 -27.23
N GLU A 173 17.70 92.56 -26.57
CA GLU A 173 17.83 93.98 -27.04
C GLU A 173 16.79 94.63 -28.00
N GLU A 174 16.75 95.95 -28.18
CA GLU A 174 16.80 97.20 -27.41
C GLU A 174 16.51 98.30 -28.46
N SER A 175 15.80 99.38 -28.08
CA SER A 175 15.83 100.74 -28.67
C SER A 175 15.44 100.99 -30.15
N ALA A 176 14.30 101.67 -30.34
CA ALA A 176 14.16 103.06 -30.83
C ALA A 176 12.78 103.30 -31.46
#